data_AF-A0A850LY92-F1
#
_entry.id   AF-A0A850LY92-F1
#
_cell.length_a   1.000
_cell.length_b   1.000
_cell.length_c   1.000
_cell.angle_alpha   90.00
_cell.angle_beta   90.00
_cell.angle_gamma   90.00
#
_symmetry.space_group_name_H-M   'P 1'
#
loop_
_entity.id
_entity.type
_entity.pdbx_description
1 polymer ?
#
loop_
_entity_poly.entity_id
_entity_poly.type
_entity_poly.pdbx_seq_one_letter_code
_entity_poly.pdbx_strand_id
1 'polypeptide(L)'
;MKSESKLFEKINSIYKELKIFADEYKIISRVELREKIKDLLQEIPLIKDDKKFLEENYDSTPINYLFLGSIKEIPDSINAPSLIEHINYKDITFYYGHTFGIDEKILEQARKRVYKFKNEKMRKILDTFLNKSDYEPAKIISDKRKILAIKGNSQYVILVYPSILILNDEIKDLSWEENLVFAVPTGISPGPYLNFYKINANKILLNKDFVWIVDIEDESVSPFVGYPKDKDLNSNFKSSQLARYASRVISMDIEDDF
;
A
#
# COMPACT_ATOMS: atom_id res chain seq x y z
N MET A 1 17.80 -25.73 -20.14
CA MET A 1 19.05 -25.03 -20.54
C MET A 1 18.85 -23.76 -21.38
N LYS A 2 18.44 -23.79 -22.67
CA LYS A 2 18.32 -22.54 -23.47
C LYS A 2 17.25 -21.56 -22.97
N SER A 3 16.15 -22.06 -22.39
CA SER A 3 15.08 -21.23 -21.82
C SER A 3 15.48 -20.57 -20.50
N GLU A 4 16.13 -21.32 -19.61
CA GLU A 4 16.64 -20.82 -18.32
C GLU A 4 17.70 -19.73 -18.51
N SER A 5 18.61 -19.90 -19.48
CA SER A 5 19.61 -18.87 -19.81
C SER A 5 18.97 -17.52 -20.14
N LYS A 6 17.88 -17.52 -20.92
CA LYS A 6 17.16 -16.29 -21.29
C LYS A 6 16.39 -15.68 -20.11
N LEU A 7 15.83 -16.51 -19.22
CA LEU A 7 15.19 -16.03 -18.00
C LEU A 7 16.20 -15.27 -17.12
N PHE A 8 17.35 -15.86 -16.84
CA PHE A 8 18.37 -15.22 -16.01
C PHE A 8 19.01 -13.99 -16.67
N GLU A 9 19.07 -13.92 -18.01
CA GLU A 9 19.44 -12.69 -18.72
C GLU A 9 18.44 -11.53 -18.48
N LYS A 10 17.14 -11.83 -18.50
CA LYS A 10 16.10 -10.84 -18.18
C LYS A 10 16.17 -10.42 -16.71
N ILE A 11 16.26 -11.38 -15.79
CA ILE A 11 16.40 -11.11 -14.34
C ILE A 11 17.62 -10.23 -14.06
N ASN A 12 18.76 -10.53 -14.70
CA ASN A 12 19.95 -9.71 -14.57
C ASN A 12 19.78 -8.28 -15.11
N SER A 13 19.04 -8.12 -16.20
CA SER A 13 18.71 -6.78 -16.73
C SER A 13 17.83 -6.01 -15.76
N ILE A 14 16.80 -6.64 -15.20
CA ILE A 14 15.95 -6.05 -14.16
C ILE A 14 16.80 -5.64 -12.93
N TYR A 15 17.72 -6.50 -12.49
CA TYR A 15 18.57 -6.20 -11.35
C TYR A 15 19.53 -5.02 -11.58
N LYS A 16 20.04 -4.84 -12.80
CA LYS A 16 20.85 -3.67 -13.13
C LYS A 16 20.05 -2.37 -12.96
N GLU A 17 18.81 -2.34 -13.43
CA GLU A 17 17.92 -1.19 -13.27
C GLU A 17 17.54 -0.96 -11.79
N LEU A 18 17.26 -2.03 -11.05
CA LEU A 18 17.01 -1.93 -9.61
C LEU A 18 18.23 -1.42 -8.85
N LYS A 19 19.45 -1.76 -9.28
CA LYS A 19 20.68 -1.29 -8.68
C LYS A 19 20.89 0.20 -8.93
N ILE A 20 20.62 0.69 -10.15
CA ILE A 20 20.63 2.12 -10.47
C ILE A 20 19.64 2.87 -9.56
N PHE A 21 18.42 2.35 -9.43
CA PHE A 21 17.41 2.92 -8.55
C PHE A 21 17.85 2.93 -7.07
N ALA A 22 18.42 1.83 -6.58
CA ALA A 22 19.00 1.74 -5.24
C ALA A 22 20.14 2.74 -5.01
N ASP A 23 20.99 2.95 -6.00
CA ASP A 23 22.10 3.89 -5.92
C ASP A 23 21.66 5.35 -5.99
N GLU A 24 20.55 5.66 -6.65
CA GLU A 24 19.98 7.01 -6.70
C GLU A 24 19.33 7.39 -5.36
N TYR A 25 18.48 6.53 -4.81
CA TYR A 25 17.68 6.85 -3.62
C TYR A 25 18.39 6.54 -2.29
N LYS A 26 19.37 5.62 -2.29
CA LYS A 26 20.18 5.11 -1.16
C LYS A 26 19.41 4.42 -0.02
N ILE A 27 18.20 4.88 0.27
CA ILE A 27 17.26 4.33 1.23
C ILE A 27 15.88 4.24 0.56
N ILE A 28 15.30 3.05 0.53
CA ILE A 28 14.08 2.76 -0.24
C ILE A 28 13.09 2.02 0.64
N SER A 29 11.81 2.41 0.59
CA SER A 29 10.77 1.67 1.31
C SER A 29 10.37 0.38 0.58
N ARG A 30 9.81 -0.59 1.32
CA ARG A 30 9.25 -1.82 0.74
C ARG A 30 8.35 -1.54 -0.48
N VAL A 31 7.45 -0.57 -0.32
CA VAL A 31 6.43 -0.25 -1.33
C VAL A 31 7.05 0.38 -2.58
N GLU A 32 8.00 1.30 -2.41
CA GLU A 32 8.73 1.90 -3.55
C GLU A 32 9.49 0.84 -4.35
N LEU A 33 10.20 -0.08 -3.66
CA LEU A 33 10.96 -1.13 -4.32
C LEU A 33 10.04 -2.09 -5.08
N ARG A 34 8.95 -2.53 -4.46
CA ARG A 34 7.97 -3.42 -5.11
C ARG A 34 7.29 -2.78 -6.29
N GLU A 35 6.97 -1.50 -6.22
CA GLU A 35 6.41 -0.77 -7.36
C GLU A 35 7.42 -0.68 -8.50
N LYS A 36 8.68 -0.31 -8.22
CA LYS A 36 9.71 -0.26 -9.26
C LYS A 36 9.92 -1.63 -9.92
N ILE A 37 9.84 -2.72 -9.15
CA ILE A 37 9.87 -4.09 -9.69
C ILE A 37 8.69 -4.35 -10.63
N LYS A 38 7.47 -3.93 -10.26
CA LYS A 38 6.29 -4.07 -11.14
C LYS A 38 6.48 -3.32 -12.45
N ASP A 39 6.96 -2.08 -12.38
CA ASP A 39 7.22 -1.25 -13.58
C ASP A 39 8.22 -1.95 -14.51
N LEU A 40 9.34 -2.44 -13.95
CA LEU A 40 10.35 -3.16 -14.73
C LEU A 40 9.84 -4.48 -15.30
N LEU A 41 8.93 -5.18 -14.62
CA LEU A 41 8.29 -6.39 -15.14
C LEU A 41 7.25 -6.10 -16.25
N GLN A 42 6.73 -4.88 -16.34
CA GLN A 42 5.91 -4.45 -17.48
C GLN A 42 6.80 -4.14 -18.69
N GLU A 43 7.96 -3.52 -18.47
CA GLU A 43 8.94 -3.19 -19.53
C GLU A 43 9.69 -4.43 -20.03
N ILE A 44 10.04 -5.35 -19.13
CA ILE A 44 10.77 -6.59 -19.40
C ILE A 44 9.88 -7.78 -18.98
N PRO A 45 8.86 -8.11 -19.80
CA PRO A 45 7.90 -9.12 -19.43
C PRO A 45 8.51 -10.53 -19.39
N LEU A 46 8.24 -11.22 -18.29
CA LEU A 46 8.47 -12.66 -18.16
C LEU A 46 7.33 -13.43 -18.84
N ILE A 47 7.68 -14.44 -19.64
CA ILE A 47 6.67 -15.30 -20.27
C ILE A 47 6.03 -16.22 -19.23
N LYS A 48 4.92 -16.88 -19.59
CA LYS A 48 4.19 -17.75 -18.65
C LYS A 48 5.08 -18.85 -18.05
N ASP A 49 5.95 -19.43 -18.87
CA ASP A 49 6.87 -20.49 -18.43
C ASP A 49 7.95 -19.95 -17.48
N ASP A 50 8.46 -18.72 -17.71
CA ASP A 50 9.40 -18.03 -16.82
C ASP A 50 8.78 -17.83 -15.43
N LYS A 51 7.52 -17.36 -15.38
CA LYS A 51 6.79 -17.12 -14.13
C LYS A 51 6.57 -18.42 -13.37
N LYS A 52 6.10 -19.46 -14.08
CA LYS A 52 5.85 -20.77 -13.52
C LYS A 52 7.14 -21.40 -12.97
N PHE A 53 8.26 -21.25 -13.69
CA PHE A 53 9.56 -21.70 -13.21
C PHE A 53 9.95 -21.06 -11.89
N LEU A 54 9.77 -19.73 -11.74
CA LEU A 54 10.06 -19.04 -10.48
C LEU A 54 9.16 -19.51 -9.34
N GLU A 55 7.87 -19.67 -9.61
CA GLU A 55 6.89 -20.15 -8.61
C GLU A 55 7.19 -21.59 -8.16
N GLU A 56 7.55 -22.49 -9.08
CA GLU A 56 7.81 -23.89 -8.75
C GLU A 56 9.17 -24.12 -8.07
N ASN A 57 10.21 -23.36 -8.42
CA ASN A 57 11.57 -23.58 -7.92
C ASN A 57 11.92 -22.72 -6.70
N TYR A 58 11.25 -21.60 -6.51
CA TYR A 58 11.55 -20.65 -5.43
C TYR A 58 10.33 -20.32 -4.55
N ASP A 59 9.19 -20.98 -4.76
CA ASP A 59 7.93 -20.77 -4.03
C ASP A 59 7.56 -19.28 -3.90
N SER A 60 7.80 -18.54 -4.99
CA SER A 60 7.76 -17.09 -4.97
C SER A 60 7.27 -16.52 -6.29
N THR A 61 6.38 -15.55 -6.19
CA THR A 61 5.99 -14.75 -7.36
C THR A 61 7.20 -13.99 -7.90
N PRO A 62 7.21 -13.60 -9.19
CA PRO A 62 8.32 -12.83 -9.77
C PRO A 62 8.65 -11.55 -9.00
N ILE A 63 7.63 -10.84 -8.52
CA ILE A 63 7.80 -9.62 -7.71
C ILE A 63 8.51 -9.95 -6.40
N ASN A 64 8.06 -10.98 -5.71
CA ASN A 64 8.62 -11.36 -4.43
C ASN A 64 10.05 -11.92 -4.58
N TYR A 65 10.32 -12.66 -5.66
CA TYR A 65 11.65 -13.20 -5.96
C TYR A 65 12.66 -12.06 -6.16
N LEU A 66 12.33 -11.10 -7.04
CA LEU A 66 13.17 -9.93 -7.30
C LEU A 66 13.35 -9.03 -6.06
N PHE A 67 12.31 -8.92 -5.24
CA PHE A 67 12.37 -8.19 -3.97
C PHE A 67 13.35 -8.86 -3.00
N LEU A 68 13.19 -10.16 -2.75
CA LEU A 68 14.04 -10.94 -1.84
C LEU A 68 15.50 -10.94 -2.30
N GLY A 69 15.75 -11.05 -3.61
CA GLY A 69 17.11 -10.98 -4.15
C GLY A 69 17.75 -9.59 -4.02
N SER A 70 16.95 -8.53 -4.05
CA SER A 70 17.42 -7.14 -3.84
C SER A 70 17.83 -6.85 -2.39
N ILE A 71 17.21 -7.54 -1.43
CA ILE A 71 17.55 -7.45 0.00
C ILE A 71 18.48 -8.59 0.48
N LYS A 72 18.97 -9.41 -0.46
CA LYS A 72 19.89 -10.55 -0.23
C LYS A 72 19.33 -11.64 0.71
N GLU A 73 18.01 -11.77 0.81
CA GLU A 73 17.38 -12.91 1.50
C GLU A 73 17.45 -14.20 0.66
N ILE A 74 17.62 -14.08 -0.66
CA ILE A 74 17.91 -15.20 -1.55
C ILE A 74 19.16 -14.94 -2.41
N PRO A 75 19.99 -15.97 -2.68
CA PRO A 75 21.13 -15.85 -3.57
C PRO A 75 20.64 -15.88 -5.02
N ASP A 76 20.65 -14.73 -5.68
CA ASP A 76 20.08 -14.61 -7.03
C ASP A 76 21.10 -14.08 -8.06
N SER A 77 21.68 -12.90 -7.81
CA SER A 77 22.62 -12.30 -8.77
C SER A 77 23.64 -11.36 -8.12
N ILE A 78 24.84 -11.31 -8.71
CA ILE A 78 25.86 -10.29 -8.43
C ILE A 78 25.41 -8.88 -8.84
N ASN A 79 24.46 -8.79 -9.78
CA ASN A 79 23.90 -7.52 -10.25
C ASN A 79 22.76 -7.04 -9.35
N ALA A 80 22.19 -7.92 -8.52
CA ALA A 80 21.12 -7.53 -7.61
C ALA A 80 21.61 -6.48 -6.61
N PRO A 81 20.79 -5.46 -6.28
CA PRO A 81 21.07 -4.51 -5.23
C PRO A 81 21.49 -5.21 -3.93
N SER A 82 22.22 -4.49 -3.09
CA SER A 82 22.70 -5.01 -1.80
C SER A 82 22.05 -4.23 -0.66
N LEU A 83 20.72 -4.24 -0.61
CA LEU A 83 19.92 -3.54 0.41
C LEU A 83 19.73 -4.43 1.65
N ILE A 84 20.84 -4.79 2.28
CA ILE A 84 20.90 -5.79 3.36
C ILE A 84 20.32 -5.25 4.67
N GLU A 85 20.57 -3.97 4.95
CA GLU A 85 20.14 -3.36 6.19
C GLU A 85 18.70 -2.87 6.06
N HIS A 86 17.95 -2.97 7.16
CA HIS A 86 16.60 -2.45 7.24
C HIS A 86 16.34 -1.76 8.57
N ILE A 87 15.43 -0.78 8.55
CA ILE A 87 15.00 -0.06 9.73
C ILE A 87 13.50 0.23 9.66
N ASN A 88 12.82 -0.02 10.77
CA ASN A 88 11.43 0.40 10.96
C ASN A 88 11.43 1.82 11.52
N TYR A 89 10.94 2.78 10.73
CA TYR A 89 10.79 4.16 11.16
C TYR A 89 9.31 4.53 11.10
N LYS A 90 8.70 4.65 12.28
CA LYS A 90 7.26 4.89 12.46
C LYS A 90 6.43 3.79 11.76
N ASP A 91 5.74 4.13 10.68
CA ASP A 91 4.86 3.25 9.91
C ASP A 91 5.47 2.79 8.57
N ILE A 92 6.79 2.94 8.39
CA ILE A 92 7.50 2.57 7.16
C ILE A 92 8.73 1.72 7.49
N THR A 93 8.93 0.64 6.73
CA THR A 93 10.17 -0.14 6.70
C THR A 93 11.01 0.34 5.52
N PHE A 94 12.22 0.78 5.82
CA PHE A 94 13.22 1.18 4.83
C PHE A 94 14.32 0.14 4.72
N TYR A 95 14.86 0.00 3.50
CA TYR A 95 15.99 -0.85 3.16
C TYR A 95 17.11 -0.01 2.57
N TYR A 96 18.36 -0.34 2.90
CA TYR A 96 19.54 0.44 2.53
C TYR A 96 20.81 -0.41 2.51
N GLY A 97 21.86 0.12 1.89
CA GLY A 97 23.16 -0.56 1.84
C GLY A 97 23.93 -0.44 3.17
N HIS A 98 24.69 -1.48 3.52
CA HIS A 98 25.45 -1.57 4.78
C HIS A 98 26.39 -0.37 5.06
N THR A 99 26.92 0.25 4.01
CA THR A 99 27.87 1.38 4.14
C THR A 99 27.17 2.74 4.22
N PHE A 100 25.84 2.80 4.12
CA PHE A 100 25.11 4.07 4.12
C PHE A 100 24.78 4.51 5.55
N GLY A 101 25.32 5.66 5.95
CA GLY A 101 25.02 6.25 7.26
C GLY A 101 23.59 6.78 7.32
N ILE A 102 22.83 6.35 8.32
CA ILE A 102 21.47 6.83 8.57
C ILE A 102 21.44 7.80 9.73
N ASP A 103 20.68 8.88 9.55
CA ASP A 103 20.25 9.77 10.61
C ASP A 103 18.72 10.02 10.52
N GLU A 104 18.16 10.67 11.55
CA GLU A 104 16.73 10.96 11.62
C GLU A 104 16.26 11.90 10.49
N LYS A 105 17.12 12.81 10.03
CA LYS A 105 16.77 13.76 8.96
C LYS A 105 16.59 13.04 7.63
N ILE A 106 17.46 12.08 7.31
CA ILE A 106 17.35 11.21 6.14
C ILE A 106 16.07 10.38 6.20
N LEU A 107 15.76 9.79 7.36
CA LEU A 107 14.55 8.99 7.55
C LEU A 107 13.28 9.82 7.36
N GLU A 108 13.22 11.04 7.90
CA GLU A 108 12.06 11.91 7.76
C GLU A 108 11.91 12.43 6.32
N GLN A 109 13.02 12.70 5.61
CA GLN A 109 12.98 13.02 4.17
C GLN A 109 12.47 11.84 3.34
N ALA A 110 12.98 10.64 3.59
CA ALA A 110 12.52 9.41 2.93
C ALA A 110 11.03 9.16 3.22
N ARG A 111 10.58 9.36 4.45
CA ARG A 111 9.16 9.24 4.84
C ARG A 111 8.27 10.22 4.08
N LYS A 112 8.66 11.50 3.98
CA LYS A 112 7.91 12.50 3.20
C LYS A 112 7.81 12.10 1.73
N ARG A 113 8.89 11.57 1.14
CA ARG A 113 8.90 11.05 -0.24
C ARG A 113 7.91 9.89 -0.40
N VAL A 114 7.97 8.90 0.49
CA VAL A 114 7.05 7.75 0.47
C VAL A 114 5.60 8.19 0.64
N TYR A 115 5.31 9.14 1.52
CA TYR A 115 3.96 9.66 1.71
C TYR A 115 3.42 10.35 0.48
N LYS A 116 4.25 11.13 -0.22
CA LYS A 116 3.88 11.71 -1.51
C LYS A 116 3.56 10.60 -2.52
N PHE A 117 4.43 9.61 -2.64
CA PHE A 117 4.23 8.46 -3.52
C PHE A 117 2.93 7.69 -3.20
N LYS A 118 2.69 7.35 -1.92
CA LYS A 118 1.48 6.64 -1.48
C LYS A 118 0.23 7.44 -1.81
N ASN A 119 0.21 8.74 -1.56
CA ASN A 119 -0.92 9.60 -1.89
C ASN A 119 -1.23 9.60 -3.39
N GLU A 120 -0.21 9.76 -4.24
CA GLU A 120 -0.40 9.75 -5.70
C GLU A 120 -0.91 8.40 -6.20
N LYS A 121 -0.37 7.29 -5.66
CA LYS A 121 -0.76 5.94 -6.07
C LYS A 121 -2.17 5.57 -5.57
N MET A 122 -2.49 5.86 -4.31
CA MET A 122 -3.84 5.64 -3.77
C MET A 122 -4.91 6.41 -4.54
N ARG A 123 -4.61 7.64 -4.98
CA ARG A 123 -5.52 8.42 -5.83
C ARG A 123 -5.87 7.70 -7.13
N LYS A 124 -4.87 7.13 -7.81
CA LYS A 124 -5.09 6.36 -9.05
C LYS A 124 -5.93 5.10 -8.80
N ILE A 125 -5.66 4.41 -7.68
CA ILE A 125 -6.42 3.21 -7.28
C ILE A 125 -7.87 3.57 -6.96
N LEU A 126 -8.09 4.64 -6.18
CA LEU A 126 -9.41 5.15 -5.83
C LEU A 126 -10.19 5.59 -7.08
N ASP A 127 -9.57 6.32 -8.00
CA ASP A 127 -10.20 6.71 -9.26
C ASP A 127 -10.64 5.48 -10.07
N THR A 128 -9.76 4.48 -10.21
CA THR A 128 -10.09 3.21 -10.86
C THR A 128 -11.24 2.47 -10.16
N PHE A 129 -11.23 2.44 -8.83
CA PHE A 129 -12.27 1.80 -8.01
C PHE A 129 -13.63 2.50 -8.14
N LEU A 130 -13.64 3.83 -8.10
CA LEU A 130 -14.83 4.66 -8.25
C LEU A 130 -15.41 4.53 -9.67
N ASN A 131 -14.57 4.59 -10.70
CA ASN A 131 -14.98 4.40 -12.08
C ASN A 131 -15.61 3.02 -12.30
N LYS A 132 -15.07 1.95 -11.69
CA LYS A 132 -15.67 0.61 -11.71
C LYS A 132 -17.02 0.52 -10.98
N SER A 133 -17.31 1.48 -10.12
CA SER A 133 -18.54 1.56 -9.33
C SER A 133 -19.55 2.58 -9.90
N ASP A 134 -19.34 3.02 -11.15
CA ASP A 134 -20.15 4.00 -11.87
C ASP A 134 -20.21 5.40 -11.23
N TYR A 135 -19.15 5.80 -10.50
CA TYR A 135 -18.98 7.19 -10.07
C TYR A 135 -18.30 8.01 -11.17
N GLU A 136 -18.64 9.30 -11.25
CA GLU A 136 -17.91 10.23 -12.12
C GLU A 136 -16.41 10.27 -11.78
N PRO A 137 -15.55 10.56 -12.77
CA PRO A 137 -14.10 10.69 -12.54
C PRO A 137 -13.81 11.62 -11.36
N ALA A 138 -12.93 11.18 -10.49
CA ALA A 138 -12.60 11.87 -9.24
C ALA A 138 -12.18 13.32 -9.49
N LYS A 139 -12.99 14.31 -9.08
CA LYS A 139 -12.60 15.72 -9.13
C LYS A 139 -11.74 16.04 -7.91
N ILE A 140 -10.49 16.45 -8.16
CA ILE A 140 -9.59 16.95 -7.12
C ILE A 140 -9.99 18.40 -6.79
N ILE A 141 -10.38 18.65 -5.54
CA ILE A 141 -10.83 19.97 -5.08
C ILE A 141 -9.75 20.59 -4.20
N SER A 142 -9.30 21.81 -4.52
CA SER A 142 -8.46 22.77 -3.75
C SER A 142 -7.34 22.22 -2.83
N ASP A 143 -7.66 21.37 -1.85
CA ASP A 143 -6.70 20.56 -1.09
C ASP A 143 -6.37 19.27 -1.88
N LYS A 144 -5.08 19.08 -2.20
CA LYS A 144 -4.54 17.87 -2.85
C LYS A 144 -4.75 16.58 -2.05
N ARG A 145 -5.55 16.56 -0.99
CA ARG A 145 -6.03 15.40 -0.22
C ARG A 145 -7.52 15.07 -0.41
N LYS A 146 -8.34 15.99 -0.93
CA LYS A 146 -9.78 15.79 -1.13
C LYS A 146 -10.08 15.26 -2.55
N ILE A 147 -11.01 14.32 -2.65
CA ILE A 147 -11.59 13.78 -3.88
C ILE A 147 -13.11 13.86 -3.72
N LEU A 148 -13.79 14.36 -4.75
CA LEU A 148 -15.24 14.30 -4.82
C LEU A 148 -15.67 13.17 -5.76
N ALA A 149 -16.49 12.26 -5.24
CA ALA A 149 -17.10 11.17 -6.00
C ALA A 149 -18.61 11.40 -6.07
N ILE A 150 -19.17 11.47 -7.28
CA ILE A 150 -20.58 11.76 -7.52
C ILE A 150 -21.20 10.63 -8.36
N LYS A 151 -22.38 10.17 -7.95
CA LYS A 151 -23.20 9.21 -8.71
C LYS A 151 -24.67 9.55 -8.53
N GLY A 152 -25.29 10.18 -9.52
CA GLY A 152 -26.66 10.67 -9.42
C GLY A 152 -26.81 11.64 -8.25
N ASN A 153 -27.65 11.29 -7.27
CA ASN A 153 -27.84 12.08 -6.04
C ASN A 153 -26.90 11.68 -4.89
N SER A 154 -26.07 10.65 -5.06
CA SER A 154 -25.10 10.22 -4.08
C SER A 154 -23.78 10.97 -4.25
N GLN A 155 -23.25 11.49 -3.15
CA GLN A 155 -21.98 12.19 -3.13
C GLN A 155 -21.14 11.69 -1.95
N TYR A 156 -19.88 11.33 -2.21
CA TYR A 156 -18.89 11.05 -1.19
C TYR A 156 -17.74 12.03 -1.28
N VAL A 157 -17.30 12.51 -0.12
CA VAL A 157 -16.06 13.27 0.02
C VAL A 157 -14.99 12.31 0.53
N ILE A 158 -13.95 12.08 -0.26
CA ILE A 158 -12.86 11.18 0.15
C ILE A 158 -11.64 12.02 0.51
N LEU A 159 -11.17 11.88 1.75
CA LEU A 159 -9.93 12.46 2.24
C LEU A 159 -8.84 11.38 2.27
N VAL A 160 -7.77 11.60 1.50
CA VAL A 160 -6.66 10.67 1.36
C VAL A 160 -5.55 10.99 2.36
N TYR A 161 -5.22 10.02 3.20
CA TYR A 161 -4.19 10.09 4.23
C TYR A 161 -3.08 9.08 3.95
N PRO A 162 -1.80 9.47 3.94
CA PRO A 162 -0.70 8.54 3.63
C PRO A 162 -0.40 7.53 4.75
N SER A 163 -1.10 7.62 5.88
CA SER A 163 -0.94 6.76 7.05
C SER A 163 -2.16 6.80 7.96
N ILE A 164 -2.49 5.67 8.59
CA ILE A 164 -3.49 5.62 9.66
C ILE A 164 -3.05 6.43 10.90
N LEU A 165 -1.75 6.55 11.15
CA LEU A 165 -1.24 7.34 12.28
C LEU A 165 -1.55 8.83 12.09
N ILE A 166 -1.37 9.35 10.88
CA ILE A 166 -1.70 10.75 10.57
C ILE A 166 -3.21 10.98 10.69
N LEU A 167 -4.03 10.06 10.16
CA LEU A 167 -5.48 10.16 10.34
C LEU A 167 -5.85 10.17 11.82
N ASN A 168 -5.24 9.30 12.63
CA ASN A 168 -5.51 9.24 14.07
C ASN A 168 -5.18 10.56 14.80
N ASP A 169 -4.13 11.25 14.37
CA ASP A 169 -3.72 12.52 14.96
C ASP A 169 -4.65 13.67 14.51
N GLU A 170 -5.05 13.70 13.24
CA GLU A 170 -5.84 14.80 12.65
C GLU A 170 -7.37 14.66 12.86
N ILE A 171 -7.90 13.45 13.09
CA ILE A 171 -9.36 13.20 13.15
C ILE A 171 -10.10 13.97 14.26
N LYS A 172 -9.37 14.45 15.26
CA LYS A 172 -9.93 15.26 16.35
C LYS A 172 -10.33 16.66 15.89
N ASP A 173 -9.59 17.21 14.93
CA ASP A 173 -9.72 18.59 14.47
C ASP A 173 -10.56 18.71 13.18
N LEU A 174 -11.07 17.60 12.66
CA LEU A 174 -11.86 17.59 11.44
C LEU A 174 -13.29 18.09 11.65
N SER A 175 -13.74 18.95 10.73
CA SER A 175 -15.14 19.25 10.53
C SER A 175 -15.84 18.05 9.89
N TRP A 176 -16.81 17.49 10.59
CA TRP A 176 -17.60 16.35 10.12
C TRP A 176 -18.58 16.83 9.05
N GLU A 177 -18.53 16.21 7.87
CA GLU A 177 -19.46 16.38 6.75
C GLU A 177 -20.19 15.03 6.56
N GLU A 178 -21.46 15.02 6.16
CA GLU A 178 -22.13 13.73 5.87
C GLU A 178 -21.48 13.04 4.66
N ASN A 179 -21.32 11.71 4.74
CA ASN A 179 -20.72 10.85 3.70
C ASN A 179 -19.23 11.13 3.45
N LEU A 180 -18.50 11.41 4.53
CA LEU A 180 -17.04 11.52 4.52
C LEU A 180 -16.41 10.13 4.51
N VAL A 181 -15.37 9.97 3.70
CA VAL A 181 -14.59 8.74 3.58
C VAL A 181 -13.13 9.07 3.84
N PHE A 182 -12.52 8.38 4.80
CA PHE A 182 -11.09 8.43 5.03
C PHE A 182 -10.41 7.28 4.30
N ALA A 183 -9.61 7.58 3.28
CA ALA A 183 -8.81 6.58 2.59
C ALA A 183 -7.38 6.58 3.14
N VAL A 184 -6.95 5.44 3.66
CA VAL A 184 -5.59 5.22 4.19
C VAL A 184 -4.95 4.01 3.53
N PRO A 185 -3.62 3.92 3.40
CA PRO A 185 -2.99 2.74 2.84
C PRO A 185 -3.03 1.57 3.83
N THR A 186 -2.64 0.38 3.38
CA THR A 186 -2.20 -0.70 4.27
C THR A 186 -0.91 -0.30 5.02
N GLY A 187 -0.74 -0.84 6.23
CA GLY A 187 0.42 -0.60 7.08
C GLY A 187 1.12 -1.90 7.44
N ILE A 188 2.30 -1.77 8.06
CA ILE A 188 3.20 -2.91 8.32
C ILE A 188 2.67 -3.82 9.43
N SER A 189 1.96 -3.24 10.40
CA SER A 189 1.44 -3.97 11.55
C SER A 189 -0.03 -3.63 11.80
N PRO A 190 -0.81 -4.56 12.38
CA PRO A 190 -2.21 -4.32 12.69
C PRO A 190 -2.41 -3.36 13.87
N GLY A 191 -1.43 -3.22 14.77
CA GLY A 191 -1.54 -2.45 16.01
C GLY A 191 -2.09 -1.02 15.84
N PRO A 192 -1.50 -0.19 14.95
CA PRO A 192 -2.02 1.16 14.67
C PRO A 192 -3.48 1.20 14.22
N TYR A 193 -3.91 0.23 13.40
CA TYR A 193 -5.29 0.14 12.91
C TYR A 193 -6.24 -0.29 14.02
N LEU A 194 -5.87 -1.26 14.84
CA LEU A 194 -6.65 -1.69 16.00
C LEU A 194 -6.83 -0.56 16.99
N ASN A 195 -5.76 0.17 17.30
CA ASN A 195 -5.83 1.33 18.18
C ASN A 195 -6.74 2.42 17.62
N PHE A 196 -6.58 2.75 16.33
CA PHE A 196 -7.45 3.72 15.66
C PHE A 196 -8.93 3.28 15.72
N TYR A 197 -9.21 2.00 15.47
CA TYR A 197 -10.57 1.47 15.52
C TYR A 197 -11.16 1.60 16.92
N LYS A 198 -10.44 1.13 17.95
CA LYS A 198 -10.89 1.19 19.36
C LYS A 198 -11.24 2.62 19.78
N ILE A 199 -10.45 3.61 19.35
CA ILE A 199 -10.63 5.00 19.75
C ILE A 199 -11.70 5.72 18.92
N ASN A 200 -11.73 5.51 17.60
CA ASN A 200 -12.45 6.39 16.67
C ASN A 200 -13.63 5.74 15.93
N ALA A 201 -13.73 4.40 15.88
CA ALA A 201 -14.72 3.73 15.03
C ALA A 201 -16.15 4.12 15.36
N ASN A 202 -16.51 4.16 16.65
CA ASN A 202 -17.86 4.55 17.09
C ASN A 202 -18.21 5.98 16.65
N LYS A 203 -17.27 6.92 16.79
CA LYS A 203 -17.47 8.31 16.36
C LYS A 203 -17.74 8.40 14.85
N ILE A 204 -16.95 7.68 14.05
CA ILE A 204 -17.08 7.64 12.60
C ILE A 204 -18.43 7.02 12.19
N LEU A 205 -18.82 5.90 12.80
CA LEU A 205 -20.08 5.22 12.50
C LEU A 205 -21.31 6.05 12.89
N LEU A 206 -21.27 6.76 14.02
CA LEU A 206 -22.36 7.64 14.46
C LEU A 206 -22.58 8.80 13.47
N ASN A 207 -21.52 9.29 12.84
CA ASN A 207 -21.59 10.31 11.80
C ASN A 207 -21.92 9.76 10.41
N LYS A 208 -22.12 8.43 10.28
CA LYS A 208 -22.35 7.71 9.01
C LYS A 208 -21.20 7.88 8.00
N ASP A 209 -20.00 8.02 8.52
CA ASP A 209 -18.77 8.13 7.72
C ASP A 209 -18.04 6.79 7.64
N PHE A 210 -16.99 6.75 6.81
CA PHE A 210 -16.31 5.52 6.46
C PHE A 210 -14.80 5.66 6.53
N VAL A 211 -14.13 4.53 6.79
CA VAL A 211 -12.67 4.39 6.60
C VAL A 211 -12.43 3.26 5.64
N TRP A 212 -11.72 3.55 4.55
CA TRP A 212 -11.31 2.60 3.54
C TRP A 212 -9.80 2.39 3.60
N ILE A 213 -9.40 1.13 3.45
CA ILE A 213 -8.01 0.72 3.29
C ILE A 213 -7.74 0.56 1.80
N VAL A 214 -6.72 1.26 1.32
CA VAL A 214 -6.23 1.16 -0.04
C VAL A 214 -4.96 0.32 -0.02
N ASP A 215 -5.03 -0.88 -0.58
CA ASP A 215 -3.86 -1.72 -0.78
C ASP A 215 -3.15 -1.28 -2.05
N ILE A 216 -1.97 -0.67 -1.88
CA ILE A 216 -1.14 -0.20 -3.00
C ILE A 216 -0.52 -1.37 -3.76
N GLU A 217 -0.18 -2.47 -3.07
CA GLU A 217 0.46 -3.61 -3.70
C GLU A 217 -0.56 -4.43 -4.50
N ASP A 218 -1.76 -4.63 -3.96
CA ASP A 218 -2.84 -5.36 -4.63
C ASP A 218 -3.74 -4.48 -5.52
N GLU A 219 -3.49 -3.17 -5.54
CA GLU A 219 -4.31 -2.15 -6.22
C GLU A 219 -5.81 -2.30 -5.93
N SER A 220 -6.13 -2.49 -4.65
CA SER A 220 -7.48 -2.79 -4.20
C SER A 220 -7.94 -1.86 -3.09
N VAL A 221 -9.25 -1.76 -2.93
CA VAL A 221 -9.87 -0.98 -1.86
C VAL A 221 -10.73 -1.92 -1.04
N SER A 222 -10.70 -1.72 0.28
CA SER A 222 -11.52 -2.48 1.19
C SER A 222 -12.09 -1.58 2.30
N PRO A 223 -13.31 -1.86 2.78
CA PRO A 223 -13.87 -1.17 3.92
C PRO A 223 -13.17 -1.63 5.20
N PHE A 224 -13.01 -0.71 6.14
CA PHE A 224 -12.43 -0.98 7.46
C PHE A 224 -13.32 -0.49 8.60
N VAL A 225 -13.82 0.74 8.52
CA VAL A 225 -14.88 1.25 9.41
C VAL A 225 -16.08 1.64 8.55
N GLY A 226 -17.22 1.04 8.85
CA GLY A 226 -18.48 1.29 8.13
C GLY A 226 -18.51 0.67 6.73
N TYR A 227 -19.73 0.55 6.21
CA TYR A 227 -20.00 0.08 4.85
C TYR A 227 -20.99 1.03 4.18
N PRO A 228 -20.71 1.51 2.96
CA PRO A 228 -21.68 2.31 2.22
C PRO A 228 -22.91 1.46 1.90
N LYS A 229 -24.08 2.09 1.73
CA LYS A 229 -25.30 1.39 1.29
C LYS A 229 -25.31 1.10 -0.21
N ASP A 230 -24.40 1.71 -0.96
CA ASP A 230 -24.27 1.55 -2.41
C ASP A 230 -23.81 0.12 -2.76
N LYS A 231 -24.61 -0.60 -3.54
CA LYS A 231 -24.33 -1.98 -3.94
C LYS A 231 -23.16 -2.09 -4.91
N ASP A 232 -22.93 -1.08 -5.74
CA ASP A 232 -21.87 -1.09 -6.74
C ASP A 232 -20.50 -0.81 -6.10
N LEU A 233 -20.45 0.03 -5.06
CA LEU A 233 -19.25 0.13 -4.21
C LEU A 233 -18.98 -1.20 -3.50
N ASN A 234 -20.03 -1.80 -2.92
CA ASN A 234 -19.89 -3.03 -2.14
C ASN A 234 -19.46 -4.24 -2.98
N SER A 235 -19.90 -4.34 -4.22
CA SER A 235 -19.52 -5.44 -5.13
C SER A 235 -18.05 -5.33 -5.60
N ASN A 236 -17.50 -4.11 -5.65
CA ASN A 236 -16.13 -3.85 -6.07
C ASN A 236 -15.10 -3.89 -4.94
N PHE A 237 -15.52 -3.82 -3.67
CA PHE A 237 -14.60 -3.93 -2.55
C PHE A 237 -13.95 -5.32 -2.47
N LYS A 238 -12.63 -5.34 -2.25
CA LYS A 238 -11.94 -6.57 -1.85
C LYS A 238 -12.23 -6.85 -0.38
N SER A 239 -12.27 -8.12 0.03
CA SER A 239 -12.42 -8.43 1.44
C SER A 239 -11.14 -8.09 2.22
N SER A 240 -11.23 -7.14 3.16
CA SER A 240 -10.11 -6.78 4.02
C SER A 240 -9.84 -7.88 5.06
N GLN A 241 -8.65 -8.48 5.01
CA GLN A 241 -8.18 -9.35 6.10
C GLN A 241 -8.05 -8.58 7.42
N LEU A 242 -7.65 -7.30 7.37
CA LEU A 242 -7.51 -6.42 8.53
C LEU A 242 -8.87 -6.09 9.18
N ALA A 243 -9.93 -5.88 8.39
CA ALA A 243 -11.27 -5.64 8.93
C ALA A 243 -11.82 -6.91 9.61
N ARG A 244 -11.58 -8.09 9.02
CA ARG A 244 -11.93 -9.38 9.63
C ARG A 244 -11.14 -9.64 10.92
N TYR A 245 -9.87 -9.23 10.95
CA TYR A 245 -9.03 -9.39 12.14
C TYR A 245 -9.47 -8.42 13.26
N ALA A 246 -9.69 -7.15 12.93
CA ALA A 246 -10.18 -6.14 13.87
C ALA A 246 -11.54 -6.51 14.46
N SER A 247 -12.48 -7.01 13.65
CA SER A 247 -13.78 -7.46 14.16
C SER A 247 -13.64 -8.63 15.13
N ARG A 248 -12.75 -9.61 14.84
CA ARG A 248 -12.55 -10.80 15.68
C ARG A 248 -11.87 -10.48 17.01
N VAL A 249 -10.81 -9.68 17.01
CA VAL A 249 -10.10 -9.28 18.23
C VAL A 249 -11.05 -8.56 19.20
N ILE A 250 -11.97 -7.76 18.68
CA ILE A 250 -12.96 -7.05 19.50
C ILE A 250 -14.06 -7.97 20.00
N SER A 251 -14.48 -8.98 19.22
CA SER A 251 -15.42 -10.00 19.72
C SER A 251 -14.84 -10.77 20.92
N MET A 252 -13.53 -10.99 20.93
CA MET A 252 -12.83 -11.65 22.05
C MET A 252 -12.72 -10.72 23.27
N ASP A 253 -12.40 -9.43 23.06
CA ASP A 253 -12.36 -8.44 24.15
C ASP A 253 -13.76 -8.18 24.79
N ILE A 254 -14.85 -8.43 24.06
CA ILE A 254 -16.23 -8.28 24.59
C ILE A 254 -16.71 -9.51 25.36
N GLU A 255 -16.23 -10.71 25.02
CA GLU A 255 -16.60 -11.95 25.75
C GLU A 255 -15.91 -12.07 27.12
N ASP A 256 -14.80 -11.36 27.35
CA ASP A 256 -14.07 -11.36 28.63
C ASP A 256 -14.60 -10.30 29.64
N ASP A 257 -15.57 -9.45 29.24
CA ASP A 257 -16.17 -8.40 30.07
C ASP A 257 -17.64 -8.68 30.50
N PHE A 258 -18.12 -9.94 30.38
CA PHE A 258 -19.44 -10.38 30.89
C PHE A 258 -19.38 -11.60 31.82
#